data_AF-A0A7V0JGW3-F1
#
_entry.id   AF-A0A7V0JGW3-F1
#
_cell.length_a   1.000
_cell.length_b   1.000
_cell.length_c   1.000
_cell.angle_alpha   90.00
_cell.angle_beta   90.00
_cell.angle_gamma   90.00
#
_symmetry.space_group_name_H-M   'P 1'
#
loop_
_entity.id
_entity.type
_entity.pdbx_description
1 polymer ?
#
loop_
_entity_poly.entity_id
_entity_poly.type
_entity_poly.pdbx_seq_one_letter_code
_entity_poly.pdbx_strand_id
1 'polypeptide(L)'
;MSTMLDMVGSFIIGGLLMMMILNVNANFNMMSYEDRLDLMVQENLAELIEEIEFDFRKIGYGVQNPSLAIISADTSSISFWADLDNDGALDQVSYTLGPTSDVSGTVNPRDRVLYRTVNGVQVGGSLGVVDFQLTLYDISGS
;
A
#
# COMPACT_ATOMS: atom_id res chain seq x y z
N MET A 1 -48.05 -20.77 -41.02
CA MET A 1 -47.39 -19.46 -41.26
C MET A 1 -47.18 -18.70 -39.95
N SER A 2 -48.17 -18.59 -39.05
CA SER A 2 -48.01 -17.97 -37.72
C SER A 2 -46.95 -18.67 -36.84
N THR A 3 -47.02 -20.00 -36.74
CA THR A 3 -46.13 -20.79 -35.86
C THR A 3 -44.64 -20.67 -36.19
N MET A 4 -44.27 -20.50 -37.45
CA MET A 4 -42.87 -20.28 -37.86
C MET A 4 -42.38 -18.88 -37.48
N LEU A 5 -43.24 -17.88 -37.58
CA LEU A 5 -42.93 -16.51 -37.17
C LEU A 5 -42.77 -16.41 -35.65
N ASP A 6 -43.65 -17.10 -34.90
CA ASP A 6 -43.59 -17.17 -33.44
C ASP A 6 -42.31 -17.89 -32.96
N MET A 7 -41.92 -18.99 -33.62
CA MET A 7 -40.65 -19.67 -33.36
C MET A 7 -39.45 -18.75 -33.61
N VAL A 8 -39.37 -18.09 -34.78
CA VAL A 8 -38.26 -17.17 -35.11
C VAL A 8 -38.20 -16.00 -34.12
N GLY A 9 -39.34 -15.44 -33.73
CA GLY A 9 -39.42 -14.36 -32.74
C GLY A 9 -38.87 -14.78 -31.37
N SER A 10 -39.23 -15.98 -30.88
CA SER A 10 -38.70 -16.50 -29.61
C SER A 10 -37.19 -16.76 -29.63
N PHE A 11 -36.62 -17.21 -30.75
CA PHE A 11 -35.16 -17.39 -30.90
C PHE A 11 -34.41 -16.06 -30.87
N ILE A 12 -34.94 -15.02 -31.51
CA ILE A 12 -34.35 -13.67 -31.49
C ILE A 12 -34.37 -13.10 -30.07
N ILE A 13 -35.51 -13.19 -29.38
CA ILE A 13 -35.65 -12.71 -27.99
C ILE A 13 -34.72 -13.50 -27.06
N GLY A 14 -34.69 -14.83 -27.17
CA GLY A 14 -33.80 -15.69 -26.38
C GLY A 14 -32.31 -15.39 -26.63
N GLY A 15 -31.92 -15.12 -27.88
CA GLY A 15 -30.56 -14.73 -28.24
C GLY A 15 -30.16 -13.38 -27.64
N LEU A 16 -31.05 -12.39 -27.69
CA LEU A 16 -30.82 -11.07 -27.07
C LEU A 16 -30.70 -11.18 -25.54
N LEU A 17 -31.55 -11.99 -24.91
CA LEU A 17 -31.46 -12.26 -23.46
C LEU A 17 -30.16 -12.97 -23.10
N MET A 18 -29.74 -13.96 -23.89
CA MET A 18 -28.46 -14.64 -23.68
C MET A 18 -27.28 -13.66 -23.79
N MET A 19 -27.26 -12.82 -24.81
CA MET A 19 -26.22 -11.80 -24.97
C MET A 19 -26.22 -10.79 -23.81
N MET A 20 -27.40 -10.43 -23.29
CA MET A 20 -27.51 -9.56 -22.12
C MET A 20 -26.91 -10.22 -20.88
N ILE A 21 -27.22 -11.50 -20.62
CA ILE A 21 -26.66 -12.24 -19.48
C ILE A 21 -25.14 -12.37 -19.61
N LEU A 22 -24.62 -12.67 -20.80
CA LEU A 22 -23.18 -12.74 -21.05
C LEU A 22 -22.49 -11.40 -20.78
N ASN A 23 -23.08 -10.29 -21.23
CA ASN A 23 -22.55 -8.95 -20.93
C ASN A 23 -22.58 -8.65 -19.44
N VAL A 24 -23.69 -8.94 -18.76
CA VAL A 24 -23.79 -8.74 -17.30
C VAL A 24 -22.73 -9.56 -16.57
N ASN A 25 -22.52 -10.83 -16.95
CA ASN A 25 -21.51 -11.68 -16.33
C ASN A 25 -20.08 -11.16 -16.58
N ALA A 26 -19.77 -10.77 -17.83
CA ALA A 26 -18.47 -10.19 -18.17
C ALA A 26 -18.18 -8.91 -17.38
N ASN A 27 -19.16 -8.00 -17.30
CA ASN A 27 -19.04 -6.76 -16.53
C ASN A 27 -18.90 -7.02 -15.03
N PHE A 28 -19.68 -7.97 -14.48
CA PHE A 28 -19.60 -8.33 -13.07
C PHE A 28 -18.24 -8.93 -12.71
N ASN A 29 -17.66 -9.77 -13.57
CA ASN A 29 -16.33 -10.32 -13.37
C ASN A 29 -15.25 -9.24 -13.43
N MET A 30 -15.35 -8.29 -14.37
CA MET A 30 -14.43 -7.16 -14.47
C MET A 30 -14.50 -6.26 -13.24
N MET A 31 -15.71 -5.87 -12.83
CA MET A 31 -15.95 -5.07 -11.62
C MET A 31 -15.40 -5.78 -10.37
N SER A 32 -15.71 -7.07 -10.20
CA SER A 32 -15.19 -7.83 -9.06
C SER A 32 -13.66 -7.96 -9.07
N TYR A 33 -13.01 -7.90 -10.23
CA TYR A 33 -11.56 -7.92 -10.33
C TYR A 33 -10.96 -6.57 -9.92
N GLU A 34 -11.53 -5.46 -10.41
CA GLU A 34 -11.13 -4.09 -10.02
C GLU A 34 -11.33 -3.88 -8.51
N ASP A 35 -12.49 -4.24 -7.96
CA ASP A 35 -12.79 -4.13 -6.53
C ASP A 35 -11.77 -4.88 -5.66
N ARG A 36 -11.29 -6.04 -6.13
CA ARG A 36 -10.26 -6.82 -5.41
C ARG A 36 -8.89 -6.16 -5.44
N LEU A 37 -8.52 -5.55 -6.55
CA LEU A 37 -7.27 -4.80 -6.65
C LEU A 37 -7.31 -3.57 -5.73
N ASP A 38 -8.42 -2.84 -5.73
CA ASP A 38 -8.61 -1.69 -4.86
C ASP A 38 -8.58 -2.09 -3.37
N LEU A 39 -9.23 -3.20 -3.01
CA LEU A 39 -9.18 -3.72 -1.65
C LEU A 39 -7.74 -4.09 -1.23
N MET A 40 -7.01 -4.77 -2.10
CA MET A 40 -5.61 -5.14 -1.84
C MET A 40 -4.72 -3.89 -1.63
N VAL A 41 -4.92 -2.83 -2.40
CA VAL A 41 -4.21 -1.56 -2.22
C VAL A 41 -4.56 -0.93 -0.86
N GLN A 42 -5.84 -0.95 -0.47
CA GLN A 42 -6.29 -0.41 0.81
C GLN A 42 -5.72 -1.19 2.01
N GLU A 43 -5.74 -2.52 1.94
CA GLU A 43 -5.17 -3.39 2.98
C GLU A 43 -3.66 -3.15 3.13
N ASN A 44 -2.90 -3.15 2.03
CA ASN A 44 -1.47 -2.88 2.07
C ASN A 44 -1.14 -1.47 2.61
N LEU A 45 -1.97 -0.47 2.28
CA LEU A 45 -1.81 0.88 2.81
C LEU A 45 -2.10 0.94 4.32
N ALA A 46 -3.14 0.24 4.78
CA ALA A 46 -3.47 0.17 6.20
C ALA A 46 -2.35 -0.50 7.00
N GLU A 47 -1.83 -1.64 6.53
CA GLU A 47 -0.70 -2.32 7.16
C GLU A 47 0.55 -1.43 7.23
N LEU A 48 0.86 -0.70 6.15
CA LEU A 48 1.98 0.24 6.12
C LEU A 48 1.81 1.37 7.14
N ILE A 49 0.61 1.96 7.22
CA ILE A 49 0.31 3.03 8.17
C ILE A 49 0.41 2.51 9.60
N GLU A 50 -0.14 1.33 9.89
CA GLU A 50 -0.04 0.71 11.21
C GLU A 50 1.41 0.45 11.62
N GLU A 51 2.26 -0.04 10.71
CA GLU A 51 3.69 -0.25 10.98
C GLU A 51 4.41 1.07 11.24
N ILE A 52 4.21 2.09 10.38
CA ILE A 52 4.82 3.41 10.57
C ILE A 52 4.35 4.06 11.87
N GLU A 53 3.05 4.01 12.17
CA GLU A 53 2.52 4.58 13.41
C GLU A 53 3.09 3.88 14.66
N PHE A 54 3.17 2.55 14.64
CA PHE A 54 3.73 1.78 15.74
C PHE A 54 5.18 2.19 16.02
N ASP A 55 5.99 2.28 14.97
CA ASP A 55 7.40 2.65 15.04
C ASP A 55 7.58 4.12 15.44
N PHE A 56 6.85 5.04 14.80
CA PHE A 56 7.01 6.48 15.00
C PHE A 56 6.56 6.90 16.40
N ARG A 57 5.52 6.25 16.96
CA ARG A 57 5.10 6.48 18.35
C ARG A 57 6.15 6.06 19.38
N LYS A 58 7.11 5.20 18.99
CA LYS A 58 8.19 4.71 19.85
C LYS A 58 9.53 5.38 19.62
N ILE A 59 9.61 6.40 18.77
CA ILE A 59 10.84 7.18 18.59
C ILE A 59 11.35 7.66 19.96
N GLY A 60 12.56 7.26 20.31
CA GLY A 60 13.20 7.60 21.58
C GLY A 60 12.75 6.79 22.80
N TYR A 61 11.83 5.85 22.63
CA TYR A 61 11.43 4.94 23.71
C TYR A 61 12.62 4.09 24.16
N GLY A 62 12.84 3.98 25.48
CA GLY A 62 14.00 3.28 26.05
C GLY A 62 15.33 4.05 26.00
N VAL A 63 15.40 5.18 25.30
CA VAL A 63 16.65 5.96 25.17
C VAL A 63 16.88 6.81 26.41
N GLN A 64 18.05 6.68 27.06
CA GLN A 64 18.39 7.44 28.27
C GLN A 64 18.49 8.95 28.05
N ASN A 65 19.04 9.36 26.90
CA ASN A 65 19.13 10.76 26.51
C ASN A 65 18.25 11.02 25.27
N PRO A 66 17.07 11.64 25.44
CA PRO A 66 16.14 11.89 24.35
C PRO A 66 16.72 12.71 23.18
N SER A 67 17.75 13.53 23.42
CA SER A 67 18.39 14.31 22.35
C SER A 67 19.14 13.45 21.33
N LEU A 68 19.36 12.16 21.63
CA LEU A 68 20.00 11.19 20.74
C LEU A 68 18.99 10.25 20.08
N ALA A 69 17.69 10.41 20.34
CA ALA A 69 16.65 9.52 19.83
C ALA A 69 16.61 9.49 18.30
N ILE A 70 16.74 10.65 17.65
CA ILE A 70 16.81 10.75 16.19
C ILE A 70 18.29 10.76 15.77
N ILE A 71 18.68 9.81 14.93
CA ILE A 71 20.05 9.66 14.41
C ILE A 71 20.24 10.59 13.21
N SER A 72 19.30 10.52 12.28
CA SER A 72 19.26 11.34 11.07
C SER A 72 17.83 11.43 10.57
N ALA A 73 17.45 12.60 10.08
CA ALA A 73 16.17 12.77 9.40
C ALA A 73 16.36 13.77 8.27
N ASP A 74 15.86 13.43 7.09
CA ASP A 74 15.74 14.33 5.96
C ASP A 74 14.28 14.34 5.48
N THR A 75 14.01 14.94 4.32
CA THR A 75 12.65 15.02 3.79
C THR A 75 12.04 13.68 3.38
N SER A 76 12.84 12.64 3.16
CA SER A 76 12.44 11.34 2.57
C SER A 76 13.06 10.11 3.25
N SER A 77 13.77 10.32 4.36
CA SER A 77 14.42 9.27 5.13
C SER A 77 14.49 9.68 6.60
N ILE A 78 14.43 8.69 7.48
CA ILE A 78 14.58 8.88 8.91
C ILE A 78 15.20 7.65 9.53
N SER A 79 16.12 7.87 10.48
CA SER A 79 16.73 6.85 11.32
C SER A 79 16.65 7.29 12.77
N PHE A 80 16.23 6.40 13.65
CA PHE A 80 16.05 6.68 15.07
C PHE A 80 16.26 5.42 15.92
N TRP A 81 16.42 5.66 17.22
CA TRP A 81 16.48 4.62 18.25
C TRP A 81 15.12 4.45 18.91
N ALA A 82 14.72 3.20 19.13
CA ALA A 82 13.55 2.82 19.89
C ALA A 82 13.74 1.42 20.47
N ASP A 83 13.25 1.17 21.67
CA ASP A 83 13.04 -0.19 22.18
C ASP A 83 11.67 -0.70 21.67
N LEU A 84 11.65 -1.44 20.55
CA LEU A 84 10.40 -1.76 19.85
C LEU A 84 9.58 -2.84 20.56
N ASP A 85 10.25 -3.83 21.15
CA ASP A 85 9.65 -4.98 21.82
C ASP A 85 9.63 -4.86 23.35
N ASN A 86 10.16 -3.76 23.89
CA ASN A 86 10.23 -3.44 25.31
C ASN A 86 11.04 -4.48 26.10
N ASP A 87 12.16 -4.93 25.52
CA ASP A 87 13.11 -5.87 26.14
C ASP A 87 14.29 -5.17 26.84
N GLY A 88 14.38 -3.84 26.73
CA GLY A 88 15.44 -3.01 27.28
C GLY A 88 16.65 -2.82 26.37
N ALA A 89 16.68 -3.45 25.19
CA ALA A 89 17.64 -3.20 24.13
C ALA A 89 17.11 -2.12 23.17
N LEU A 90 18.02 -1.31 22.65
CA LEU A 90 17.65 -0.28 21.67
C LEU A 90 17.81 -0.83 20.26
N ASP A 91 16.75 -0.69 19.46
CA ASP A 91 16.75 -0.97 18.04
C ASP A 91 17.01 0.29 17.22
N GLN A 92 17.85 0.15 16.19
CA GLN A 92 17.99 1.17 15.15
C GLN A 92 16.94 0.93 14.08
N VAL A 93 15.95 1.81 13.99
CA VAL A 93 14.93 1.78 12.94
C VAL A 93 15.31 2.78 11.85
N SER A 94 15.14 2.41 10.59
CA SER A 94 15.39 3.30 9.45
C SER A 94 14.38 3.10 8.33
N TYR A 95 13.82 4.22 7.86
CA TYR A 95 12.94 4.28 6.70
C TYR A 95 13.63 5.03 5.56
N THR A 96 13.57 4.48 4.34
CA THR A 96 14.18 5.12 3.15
C THR A 96 13.40 4.77 1.89
N LEU A 97 13.14 5.77 1.07
CA LEU A 97 12.49 5.57 -0.23
C LEU A 97 13.51 5.09 -1.28
N GLY A 98 13.25 3.94 -1.88
CA GLY A 98 14.08 3.35 -2.93
C GLY A 98 14.03 4.08 -4.28
N PRO A 99 14.96 3.79 -5.20
CA PRO A 99 14.88 4.25 -6.57
C PRO A 99 13.73 3.58 -7.35
N THR A 100 13.26 4.23 -8.42
CA THR A 100 12.22 3.67 -9.31
C THR A 100 12.71 2.45 -10.09
N SER A 101 14.02 2.20 -10.14
CA SER A 101 14.61 1.02 -10.79
C SER A 101 14.20 -0.29 -10.12
N ASP A 102 13.89 -0.24 -8.82
CA ASP A 102 13.56 -1.42 -8.03
C ASP A 102 12.15 -1.95 -8.33
N VAL A 103 11.32 -1.11 -8.96
CA VAL A 103 9.93 -1.40 -9.33
C VAL A 103 9.70 -1.09 -10.81
N SER A 104 10.43 -1.78 -11.69
CA SER A 104 10.36 -1.56 -13.14
C SER A 104 9.18 -2.24 -13.86
N GLY A 105 8.43 -3.09 -13.15
CA GLY A 105 7.36 -3.91 -13.72
C GLY A 105 5.95 -3.32 -13.57
N THR A 106 5.80 -2.16 -12.93
CA THR A 106 4.48 -1.56 -12.70
C THR A 106 4.09 -0.61 -13.82
N VAL A 107 2.78 -0.36 -13.94
CA VAL A 107 2.22 0.59 -14.93
C VAL A 107 2.65 2.02 -14.61
N ASN A 108 2.81 2.35 -13.32
CA ASN A 108 3.24 3.66 -12.88
C ASN A 108 4.77 3.71 -12.74
N PRO A 109 5.49 4.44 -13.61
CA PRO A 109 6.95 4.49 -13.60
C PRO A 109 7.54 5.22 -12.38
N ARG A 110 6.69 5.80 -11.52
CA ARG A 110 7.09 6.49 -10.29
C ARG A 110 7.00 5.61 -9.06
N ASP A 111 6.55 4.37 -9.20
CA ASP A 111 6.47 3.45 -8.06
C ASP A 111 7.86 3.16 -7.51
N ARG A 112 7.95 3.16 -6.19
CA ARG A 112 9.15 2.89 -5.43
C ARG A 112 8.81 1.97 -4.27
N VAL A 113 9.84 1.37 -3.70
CA VAL A 113 9.73 0.62 -2.44
C VAL A 113 10.02 1.58 -1.30
N LEU A 114 9.15 1.64 -0.29
CA LEU A 114 9.51 2.24 0.99
C LEU A 114 10.17 1.16 1.85
N TYR A 115 11.48 1.26 2.02
CA TYR A 115 12.27 0.31 2.79
C TYR A 115 12.19 0.59 4.28
N ARG A 116 11.95 -0.45 5.07
CA ARG A 116 12.07 -0.44 6.53
C ARG A 116 13.18 -1.39 6.97
N THR A 117 14.12 -0.86 7.73
CA THR A 117 15.28 -1.57 8.25
C THR A 117 15.32 -1.48 9.77
N VAL A 118 15.48 -2.61 10.46
CA VAL A 118 15.67 -2.68 11.91
C VAL A 118 17.01 -3.35 12.18
N ASN A 119 17.89 -2.69 12.92
CA ASN A 119 19.24 -3.17 13.23
C ASN A 119 20.06 -3.58 11.99
N GLY A 120 19.88 -2.84 10.90
CA GLY A 120 20.55 -3.11 9.62
C GLY A 120 19.95 -4.24 8.79
N VAL A 121 18.90 -4.91 9.27
CA VAL A 121 18.17 -5.95 8.53
C VAL A 121 16.90 -5.34 7.93
N GLN A 122 16.72 -5.50 6.63
CA GLN A 122 15.47 -5.11 5.99
C GLN A 122 14.36 -6.07 6.44
N VAL A 123 13.36 -5.55 7.14
CA VAL A 123 12.25 -6.33 7.71
C VAL A 123 10.92 -6.06 7.01
N GLY A 124 10.83 -4.91 6.31
CA GLY A 124 9.63 -4.49 5.60
C GLY A 124 9.95 -3.83 4.26
N GLY A 125 8.91 -3.70 3.44
CA GLY A 125 8.97 -3.08 2.12
C GLY A 125 7.57 -2.93 1.55
N SER A 126 7.05 -1.69 1.52
CA SER A 126 5.77 -1.43 0.84
C SER A 126 6.01 -1.09 -0.62
N LEU A 127 5.28 -1.77 -1.51
CA LEU A 127 5.31 -1.56 -2.96
C LEU A 127 4.24 -0.55 -3.36
N GLY A 128 4.55 0.29 -4.36
CA GLY A 128 3.59 1.27 -4.89
C GLY A 128 3.60 2.61 -4.15
N VAL A 129 4.61 2.88 -3.32
CA VAL A 129 4.83 4.20 -2.74
C VAL A 129 5.44 5.11 -3.80
N VAL A 130 4.75 6.19 -4.14
CA VAL A 130 5.24 7.17 -5.14
C VAL A 130 6.11 8.24 -4.49
N ASP A 131 5.77 8.59 -3.25
CA ASP A 131 6.40 9.66 -2.51
C ASP A 131 6.32 9.39 -1.00
N PHE A 132 7.36 9.79 -0.27
CA PHE A 132 7.44 9.69 1.18
C PHE A 132 8.09 10.97 1.67
N GLN A 133 7.31 11.78 2.38
CA GLN A 133 7.73 13.09 2.86
C GLN A 133 7.57 13.23 4.36
N LEU A 134 8.61 13.74 5.01
CA LEU A 134 8.65 14.01 6.44
C LEU A 134 8.70 15.52 6.69
N THR A 135 7.89 15.98 7.63
CA THR A 135 7.97 17.32 8.21
C THR A 135 8.35 17.17 9.67
N LEU A 136 9.49 17.73 10.05
CA LEU A 136 10.03 17.69 11.40
C LEU A 136 9.70 19.02 12.07
N TYR A 137 9.22 18.95 13.31
CA TYR A 137 8.91 20.12 14.10
C TYR A 137 9.85 20.18 15.31
N ASP A 138 10.38 21.37 15.59
CA ASP A 138 11.11 21.61 16.83
C ASP A 138 10.17 21.86 18.02
N ILE A 139 10.73 22.17 19.19
CA ILE A 139 9.95 22.44 20.41
C ILE A 139 9.03 23.66 20.30
N SER A 140 9.30 24.56 19.35
CA SER A 140 8.46 25.73 19.06
C SER A 140 7.35 25.43 18.05
N GLY A 141 7.35 24.24 17.44
CA GLY A 141 6.42 23.87 16.37
C GLY A 141 6.80 24.46 15.02
N SER A 142 8.06 24.89 14.85
CA SER A 142 8.61 25.35 13.57
C SER A 142 9.33 24.21 12.85
#